data_AF-A0A838F4Z0-F1
#
_entry.id   AF-A0A838F4Z0-F1
#
_cell.length_a   1.000
_cell.length_b   1.000
_cell.length_c   1.000
_cell.angle_alpha   90.00
_cell.angle_beta   90.00
_cell.angle_gamma   90.00
#
_symmetry.space_group_name_H-M   'P 1'
#
loop_
_entity.id
_entity.type
_entity.pdbx_description
1 polymer ?
#
loop_
_entity_poly.entity_id
_entity_poly.type
_entity_poly.pdbx_seq_one_letter_code
_entity_poly.pdbx_strand_id
1 'polypeptide(L)' 'MIGRELQNSWYYSLSPQKIIFADGKSYEGIGMIPDLIVFNSLANLQLGIDDQLDAAVAVFQ' A
#
# COMPACT_ATOMS: atom_id res chain seq x y z
N MET A 1 4.28 13.80 -7.43
CA MET A 1 4.14 13.13 -8.73
C MET A 1 3.77 14.20 -9.74
N ILE A 2 4.54 14.35 -10.81
CA ILE A 2 4.23 15.32 -11.88
C ILE A 2 3.73 14.50 -13.06
N GLY A 3 2.48 14.75 -13.45
CA GLY A 3 1.87 14.14 -14.62
C GLY A 3 1.79 15.13 -15.76
N ARG A 4 2.06 14.67 -16.99
CA ARG A 4 1.99 15.52 -18.18
C ARG A 4 1.43 14.73 -19.37
N GLU A 5 0.54 15.38 -20.09
CA GLU A 5 0.01 14.90 -21.37
C GLU A 5 0.91 15.38 -22.53
N LEU A 6 1.14 14.51 -23.50
CA LEU A 6 1.91 14.74 -24.72
C LEU A 6 0.98 15.07 -25.89
N GLN A 7 1.53 15.63 -26.97
CA GLN A 7 0.74 16.04 -28.15
C GLN A 7 0.03 14.88 -28.88
N ASN A 8 0.48 13.64 -28.66
CA ASN A 8 -0.14 12.42 -29.17
C ASN A 8 -1.14 11.80 -28.16
N SER A 9 -1.60 12.57 -27.18
CA SER A 9 -2.50 12.14 -26.09
C SER A 9 -1.94 11.03 -25.20
N TRP A 10 -0.63 10.78 -25.23
CA TRP A 10 0.00 9.92 -24.24
C TRP A 10 0.20 10.70 -22.93
N TYR A 11 0.04 9.99 -21.81
CA TYR A 11 0.27 10.54 -20.50
C TYR A 11 1.47 9.85 -19.85
N TYR A 12 2.37 10.63 -19.26
CA TYR A 12 3.42 10.09 -18.41
C TYR A 12 3.36 10.72 -17.03
N SER A 13 3.87 9.98 -16.05
CA SER A 13 4.11 10.50 -14.71
C SER A 13 5.55 10.25 -14.33
N LEU A 14 6.14 11.19 -13.57
CA LEU A 14 7.44 11.00 -12.96
C LEU A 14 7.38 11.25 -11.45
N SER A 15 8.26 10.56 -10.72
CA SER A 15 8.53 10.84 -9.30
C SER A 15 9.77 11.72 -9.21
N PRO A 16 9.64 13.06 -9.05
CA PRO A 16 10.78 13.97 -9.03
C PRO A 16 11.57 13.94 -7.72
N GLN A 17 11.06 13.25 -6.71
CA GLN A 17 11.58 13.30 -5.35
C GLN A 17 11.66 11.89 -4.77
N LYS A 18 12.69 11.66 -3.95
CA LYS A 18 12.79 10.47 -3.11
C LYS A 18 12.22 10.79 -1.73
N ILE A 19 11.25 10.00 -1.28
CA ILE A 19 10.66 10.14 0.04
C ILE A 19 11.47 9.33 1.04
N ILE A 20 11.86 9.98 2.14
CA ILE A 20 12.56 9.40 3.28
C ILE A 20 11.66 9.54 4.50
N PHE A 21 11.47 8.45 5.24
CA PHE A 21 10.65 8.40 6.45
C PHE A 21 11.47 8.80 7.68
N ALA A 22 10.82 8.91 8.84
CA ALA A 22 11.45 9.34 10.09
C ALA A 22 12.62 8.43 10.54
N ASP A 23 12.65 7.19 10.06
CA ASP A 23 13.71 6.22 10.29
C ASP A 23 14.91 6.35 9.31
N GLY A 24 14.89 7.37 8.44
CA GLY A 24 15.92 7.60 7.44
C GLY A 24 15.86 6.67 6.22
N LYS A 25 14.85 5.79 6.12
CA LYS A 25 14.71 4.84 5.01
C LYS A 25 13.75 5.34 3.94
N SER A 26 13.97 4.85 2.72
CA SER A 26 12.99 4.93 1.63
C SER A 26 12.37 3.56 1.44
N TYR A 27 11.03 3.50 1.39
CA TYR A 27 10.28 2.27 1.21
C TYR A 27 9.89 2.02 -0.26
N GLU A 28 10.36 2.85 -1.18
CA GLU A 28 10.17 2.63 -2.62
C GLU A 28 10.90 1.34 -3.05
N GLY A 29 10.18 0.43 -3.70
CA GLY A 29 10.68 -0.87 -4.15
C GLY A 29 10.63 -2.00 -3.11
N ILE A 30 10.81 -1.70 -1.82
CA ILE A 30 10.79 -2.72 -0.74
C ILE A 30 9.45 -2.84 -0.02
N GLY A 31 8.63 -1.78 -0.01
CA GLY A 31 7.39 -1.72 0.76
C GLY A 31 7.61 -1.53 2.27
N MET A 32 6.55 -1.16 2.99
CA MET A 32 6.57 -1.02 4.45
C MET A 32 6.10 -2.34 5.07
N ILE A 33 6.88 -2.89 6.00
CA ILE A 33 6.48 -4.09 6.74
C ILE A 33 5.39 -3.72 7.76
N PRO A 34 4.29 -4.49 7.86
CA PRO A 34 3.28 -4.26 8.89
C PRO A 34 3.78 -4.75 10.25
N ASP A 35 3.28 -4.14 11.33
CA ASP A 35 3.58 -4.58 12.70
C ASP A 35 2.97 -5.96 13.01
N LEU A 36 1.81 -6.25 12.40
CA LEU A 36 1.14 -7.54 12.45
C LEU A 36 0.86 -8.03 11.03
N ILE A 37 1.39 -9.20 10.69
CA ILE A 37 1.17 -9.83 9.38
C ILE A 37 -0.12 -10.65 9.45
N VAL A 38 -1.15 -10.21 8.72
CA VAL A 38 -2.40 -10.93 8.52
C VAL A 38 -2.72 -11.00 7.03
N PHE A 39 -3.05 -12.20 6.57
CA PHE A 39 -3.46 -12.43 5.19
C PHE A 39 -4.89 -12.91 5.17
N ASN A 40 -5.69 -12.34 4.27
CA ASN A 40 -7.04 -12.82 4.01
C ASN A 40 -7.00 -14.22 3.40
N SER A 41 -7.77 -15.14 3.96
CA SER A 41 -7.94 -16.47 3.41
C SER A 41 -8.99 -16.45 2.30
N LEU A 42 -8.77 -17.22 1.24
CA LEU A 42 -9.74 -17.30 0.13
C LEU A 42 -11.10 -17.83 0.60
N ALA A 43 -11.11 -18.77 1.55
CA ALA A 43 -12.33 -19.32 2.12
C ALA A 43 -13.15 -18.25 2.87
N ASN A 44 -12.48 -17.41 3.67
CA ASN A 44 -13.16 -16.34 4.41
C ASN A 44 -13.65 -15.23 3.46
N LEU A 45 -12.85 -14.87 2.45
CA LEU A 45 -13.28 -13.92 1.41
C LEU A 45 -14.53 -14.41 0.67
N GLN A 46 -14.64 -15.71 0.39
CA GLN A 46 -15.83 -16.30 -0.24
C GLN A 46 -17.08 -16.22 0.65
N LEU A 47 -16.89 -16.15 1.97
CA LEU A 47 -17.95 -15.97 2.96
C LEU A 47 -18.20 -14.48 3.31
N GLY A 48 -17.46 -13.55 2.70
CA GLY A 48 -17.54 -12.11 3.00
C GLY A 48 -16.88 -11.71 4.32
N ILE A 49 -15.99 -12.54 4.86
CA ILE A 49 -15.24 -12.31 6.10
C ILE A 49 -13.87 -11.72 5.75
N ASP A 50 -13.45 -10.66 6.46
CA ASP A 50 -12.17 -9.99 6.30
C ASP A 50 -11.27 -10.24 7.53
N ASP A 51 -10.30 -11.13 7.37
CA ASP A 51 -9.37 -11.53 8.43
C ASP A 51 -8.50 -10.35 8.92
N GLN A 52 -8.15 -9.42 8.01
CA GLN A 52 -7.36 -8.24 8.36
C GLN A 52 -8.16 -7.27 9.23
N LEU A 53 -9.44 -7.06 8.88
CA LEU A 53 -10.34 -6.21 9.67
C LEU A 53 -10.59 -6.80 11.06
N ASP A 54 -10.91 -8.09 11.14
CA ASP A 54 -11.17 -8.77 12.42
C ASP A 54 -9.94 -8.74 13.33
N ALA A 55 -8.75 -8.97 12.77
CA ALA A 55 -7.50 -8.86 13.51
C ALA A 55 -7.24 -7.43 14.01
N ALA A 56 -7.52 -6.41 13.19
CA ALA A 56 -7.38 -5.02 13.61
C ALA A 56 -8.35 -4.70 14.77
N VAL A 57 -9.62 -5.08 14.65
CA VAL A 57 -10.63 -4.88 15.71
C VAL A 57 -10.19 -5.54 17.02
N ALA A 58 -9.66 -6.76 16.97
CA ALA A 58 -9.18 -7.47 18.16
C ALA A 58 -8.00 -6.79 18.85
N VAL A 59 -7.15 -6.05 18.12
CA VAL A 59 -6.00 -5.31 18.70
C VAL A 59 -6.43 -3.98 19.32
N PHE A 60 -7.51 -3.36 18.85
CA PHE A 60 -8.00 -2.04 19.32
C PHE A 60 -9.08 -2.12 20.41
N GLN A 61 -9.46 -3.32 20.86
CA GLN A 61 -10.36 -3.55 22.00
C GLN A 61 -9.59 -3.57 23.32
#